data_AF-A0A6L7Z1V9-F1
#
_entry.id   AF-A0A6L7Z1V9-F1
#
_cell.length_a   1.000
_cell.length_b   1.000
_cell.length_c   1.000
_cell.angle_alpha   90.00
_cell.angle_beta   90.00
_cell.angle_gamma   90.00
#
_symmetry.space_group_name_H-M   'P 1'
#
loop_
_entity.id
_entity.type
_entity.pdbx_description
1 polymer ?
#
loop_
_entity_poly.entity_id
_entity_poly.type
_entity_poly.pdbx_seq_one_letter_code
_entity_poly.pdbx_strand_id
1 'polypeptide(L)'
;MDLMRQSGESLAGRIGQLSLDPLDIRETGSEDPMRLWIRGGFPRSFLAAGDSASTLWRQNFIRTYLERDIPMLGPRIPAETLRRFWTMLAHSQGGLWNASVLARSLAVDGKTVTRYLDLLVDLLLVRRLPPFHARQLRVALDDIKPERAFVVYGGTERYPLPGGVEAIDLAEMASVL
;
A
#
# COMPACT_ATOMS: atom_id res chain seq x y z
N MET A 1 3.02 10.76 18.57
CA MET A 1 2.94 9.38 19.10
C MET A 1 2.44 9.32 20.55
N ASP A 2 2.21 10.45 21.24
CA ASP A 2 1.58 10.46 22.58
C ASP A 2 0.04 10.39 22.57
N LEU A 3 -0.62 10.76 21.46
CA LEU A 3 -2.09 10.76 21.41
C LEU A 3 -2.73 9.36 21.45
N MET A 4 -2.02 8.32 20.97
CA MET A 4 -2.55 6.94 20.98
C MET A 4 -2.38 6.23 22.33
N ARG A 5 -1.59 6.77 23.27
CA ARG A 5 -1.37 6.13 24.60
C ARG A 5 -2.31 6.65 25.68
N GLN A 6 -3.16 7.64 25.41
CA GLN A 6 -3.92 8.36 26.45
C GLN A 6 -5.42 8.06 26.55
N SER A 7 -6.00 7.13 25.81
CA SER A 7 -7.42 6.77 26.02
C SER A 7 -7.59 5.28 26.29
N GLY A 8 -7.77 4.94 27.58
CA GLY A 8 -8.25 3.62 28.00
C GLY A 8 -9.71 3.33 27.59
N GLU A 9 -10.40 4.28 26.96
CA GLU A 9 -11.72 4.09 26.38
C GLU A 9 -11.67 3.85 24.87
N SER A 10 -12.53 2.96 24.39
CA SER A 10 -12.79 2.81 22.96
C SER A 10 -13.39 4.10 22.40
N LEU A 11 -12.70 4.69 21.43
CA LEU A 11 -13.15 5.84 20.66
C LEU A 11 -13.98 5.43 19.42
N ALA A 12 -14.32 4.14 19.29
CA ALA A 12 -15.11 3.62 18.18
C ALA A 12 -16.42 4.42 18.01
N GLY A 13 -16.67 4.92 16.80
CA GLY A 13 -17.85 5.70 16.46
C GLY A 13 -17.87 7.16 16.95
N ARG A 14 -16.84 7.63 17.68
CA ARG A 14 -16.74 9.01 18.19
C ARG A 14 -15.61 9.84 17.56
N ILE A 15 -14.80 9.22 16.71
CA ILE A 15 -13.70 9.88 16.00
C ILE A 15 -13.80 9.60 14.50
N GLY A 16 -13.51 10.62 13.69
CA GLY A 16 -13.24 10.46 12.26
C GLY A 16 -11.74 10.25 12.05
N GLN A 17 -11.35 9.23 11.28
CA GLN A 17 -9.97 9.03 10.87
C GLN A 17 -9.78 9.61 9.47
N LEU A 18 -8.93 10.62 9.36
CA LEU A 18 -8.47 11.11 8.06
C LEU A 18 -7.05 10.59 7.84
N SER A 19 -6.86 9.78 6.80
CA SER A 19 -5.55 9.35 6.35
C SER A 19 -4.97 10.39 5.40
N LEU A 20 -3.72 10.81 5.65
CA LEU A 20 -2.97 11.69 4.76
C LEU A 20 -1.96 10.83 4.01
N ASP A 21 -2.25 10.58 2.73
CA ASP A 21 -1.35 9.88 1.84
C ASP A 21 -0.21 10.80 1.36
N PRO A 22 0.88 10.23 0.81
CA PRO A 22 1.86 11.02 0.08
C PRO A 22 1.22 11.77 -1.09
N LEU A 23 1.86 12.86 -1.53
CA LEU A 23 1.41 13.68 -2.66
C LEU A 23 1.05 12.80 -3.86
N ASP A 24 -0.15 12.98 -4.38
CA ASP A 24 -0.63 12.29 -5.57
C ASP A 24 -0.55 13.16 -6.84
N ILE A 25 -0.83 12.56 -8.00
CA ILE A 25 -0.77 13.24 -9.31
C ILE A 25 -1.78 14.40 -9.42
N ARG A 26 -2.86 14.37 -8.65
CA ARG A 26 -3.89 15.42 -8.63
C ARG A 26 -3.42 16.61 -7.81
N GLU A 27 -2.67 16.37 -6.74
CA GLU A 27 -2.07 17.40 -5.87
C GLU A 27 -0.84 18.06 -6.48
N THR A 28 -0.01 17.31 -7.23
CA THR A 28 1.18 17.87 -7.86
C THR A 28 0.91 18.60 -9.17
N GLY A 29 -0.29 18.45 -9.72
CA GLY A 29 -0.64 18.86 -11.08
C GLY A 29 -0.22 17.81 -12.12
N SER A 30 -0.95 17.77 -13.24
CA SER A 30 -0.77 16.79 -14.31
C SER A 30 0.46 17.03 -15.20
N GLU A 31 1.20 18.11 -15.00
CA GLU A 31 2.22 18.58 -15.95
C GLU A 31 3.51 17.74 -15.96
N ASP A 32 3.86 17.08 -14.85
CA ASP A 32 5.04 16.20 -14.81
C ASP A 32 4.84 14.96 -13.90
N PRO A 33 4.13 13.93 -14.40
CA PRO A 33 3.96 12.67 -13.69
C PRO A 33 5.30 11.96 -13.44
N MET A 34 6.29 12.20 -14.29
CA MET A 34 7.59 11.54 -14.24
C MET A 34 8.40 12.04 -13.03
N ARG A 35 8.33 13.34 -12.73
CA ARG A 35 8.95 13.88 -11.52
C ARG A 35 8.37 13.27 -10.25
N LEU A 36 7.05 13.10 -10.18
CA LEU A 36 6.42 12.41 -9.05
C LEU A 36 6.85 10.94 -8.98
N TRP A 37 6.94 10.24 -10.12
CA TRP A 37 7.43 8.86 -10.19
C TRP A 37 8.87 8.71 -9.69
N ILE A 38 9.77 9.60 -10.11
CA ILE A 38 11.20 9.54 -9.75
C ILE A 38 11.45 9.98 -8.30
N ARG A 39 10.77 11.05 -7.85
CA ARG A 39 11.02 11.66 -6.54
C ARG A 39 10.10 11.13 -5.44
N GLY A 40 9.00 10.45 -5.79
CA GLY A 40 7.99 9.97 -4.85
C GLY A 40 7.13 11.10 -4.25
N GLY A 41 6.05 10.73 -3.57
CA GLY A 41 5.06 11.66 -3.02
C GLY A 41 5.42 12.31 -1.68
N PHE A 42 6.61 12.05 -1.10
CA PHE A 42 7.01 12.74 0.13
C PHE A 42 7.36 14.20 -0.17
N PRO A 43 6.72 15.20 0.48
CA PRO A 43 6.90 16.62 0.13
C PRO A 43 8.37 17.07 0.09
N ARG A 44 9.17 16.66 1.09
CA ARG A 44 10.61 16.99 1.15
C ARG A 44 11.42 16.41 -0.01
N SER A 45 11.06 15.23 -0.50
CA SER A 45 11.71 14.62 -1.65
C SER A 45 11.28 15.29 -2.95
N PHE A 46 9.97 15.49 -3.11
CA PHE A 46 9.37 16.06 -4.31
C PHE A 46 9.83 17.49 -4.58
N LEU A 47 9.84 18.31 -3.52
CA LEU A 47 10.22 19.73 -3.53
C LEU A 47 11.74 19.97 -3.46
N ALA A 48 12.57 18.91 -3.45
CA ALA A 48 14.02 19.06 -3.43
C ALA A 48 14.54 19.85 -4.66
N ALA A 49 15.65 20.57 -4.47
CA ALA A 49 16.23 21.43 -5.51
C ALA A 49 16.66 20.68 -6.79
N GLY A 50 16.87 19.36 -6.73
CA GLY A 50 17.24 18.53 -7.87
C GLY A 50 17.12 17.04 -7.55
N ASP A 51 17.28 16.21 -8.58
CA ASP A 51 17.08 14.76 -8.47
C ASP A 51 18.12 14.10 -7.55
N SER A 52 19.36 14.59 -7.56
CA SER A 52 20.41 14.13 -6.63
C SER A 52 20.04 14.43 -5.17
N ALA A 53 19.51 15.62 -4.88
CA ALA A 53 19.08 16.01 -3.54
C ALA A 53 17.84 15.20 -3.09
N SER A 54 16.87 14.98 -3.99
CA SER A 54 15.73 14.10 -3.74
C SER A 54 16.19 12.66 -3.43
N THR A 55 17.11 12.13 -4.23
CA THR A 55 17.64 10.77 -4.06
C THR A 55 18.37 10.61 -2.75
N LEU A 56 19.25 11.56 -2.40
CA LEU A 56 19.96 11.55 -1.12
C LEU A 56 18.98 11.61 0.05
N TRP A 57 17.97 12.47 -0.02
CA TRP A 57 16.94 12.56 1.01
C TRP A 57 16.20 11.23 1.20
N ARG A 58 15.75 10.60 0.10
CA ARG A 58 15.06 9.30 0.14
C ARG A 58 15.93 8.19 0.71
N GLN A 59 17.20 8.12 0.29
CA GLN A 59 18.14 7.12 0.80
C GLN A 59 18.40 7.29 2.31
N ASN A 60 18.55 8.54 2.77
CA ASN A 60 18.70 8.83 4.19
C ASN A 60 17.45 8.46 4.97
N PHE A 61 16.27 8.84 4.45
CA PHE A 61 14.98 8.49 5.06
C PHE A 61 14.80 6.98 5.18
N ILE A 62 14.95 6.23 4.07
CA ILE A 62 14.83 4.77 4.05
C ILE A 62 15.82 4.13 5.01
N ARG A 63 17.09 4.58 5.01
CA ARG A 63 18.10 4.06 5.93
C ARG A 63 17.69 4.24 7.39
N THR A 64 17.35 5.46 7.79
CA THR A 64 16.94 5.75 9.16
C THR A 64 15.70 4.95 9.54
N TYR A 65 14.71 4.88 8.65
CA TYR A 65 13.46 4.18 8.93
C TYR A 65 13.68 2.66 9.12
N LEU A 66 14.44 2.02 8.23
CA LEU A 66 14.74 0.59 8.30
C LEU A 66 15.67 0.21 9.47
N GLU A 67 16.66 1.05 9.78
CA GLU A 67 17.67 0.75 10.81
C GLU A 67 17.26 1.15 12.22
N ARG A 68 16.35 2.13 12.36
CA ARG A 68 15.97 2.70 13.65
C ARG A 68 14.49 2.55 13.94
N ASP A 69 13.62 2.99 13.04
CA ASP A 69 12.19 3.15 13.36
C ASP A 69 11.46 1.81 13.36
N ILE A 70 11.67 0.96 12.34
CA ILE A 70 11.03 -0.37 12.27
C ILE A 70 11.42 -1.26 13.46
N PRO A 71 12.71 -1.40 13.84
CA PRO A 71 13.11 -2.19 15.00
C PRO A 71 12.48 -1.72 16.32
N MET A 72 12.03 -0.47 16.42
CA MET A 72 11.33 0.05 17.60
C MET A 72 9.82 -0.25 17.60
N LEU A 73 9.24 -0.54 16.43
CA LEU A 73 7.79 -0.72 16.24
C LEU A 73 7.37 -2.19 16.11
N GLY A 74 8.31 -3.10 15.83
CA GLY A 74 7.98 -4.49 15.50
C GLY A 74 8.98 -5.53 16.01
N PRO A 75 8.83 -6.80 15.56
CA PRO A 75 9.76 -7.88 15.87
C PRO A 75 11.18 -7.52 15.44
N ARG A 76 12.19 -8.02 16.16
CA ARG A 76 13.60 -7.72 15.90
C ARG A 76 14.07 -8.39 14.60
N ILE A 77 13.90 -7.71 13.47
CA ILE A 77 14.45 -8.10 12.17
C ILE A 77 15.82 -7.40 12.01
N PRO A 78 16.89 -8.12 11.63
CA PRO A 78 18.16 -7.48 11.35
C PRO A 78 18.01 -6.41 10.26
N ALA A 79 18.55 -5.21 10.50
CA ALA A 79 18.40 -4.09 9.57
C ALA A 79 18.97 -4.38 8.18
N GLU A 80 20.05 -5.16 8.10
CA GLU A 80 20.63 -5.63 6.84
C GLU A 80 19.67 -6.54 6.06
N THR A 81 18.93 -7.41 6.75
CA THR A 81 17.89 -8.24 6.14
C THR A 81 16.75 -7.38 5.60
N LEU A 82 16.27 -6.39 6.36
CA LEU A 82 15.25 -5.44 5.90
C LEU A 82 15.74 -4.61 4.71
N ARG A 83 16.99 -4.13 4.72
CA ARG A 83 17.60 -3.37 3.63
C ARG A 83 17.66 -4.19 2.34
N ARG A 84 18.13 -5.45 2.42
CA ARG A 84 18.15 -6.37 1.27
C ARG A 84 16.73 -6.62 0.76
N PHE A 85 15.80 -6.92 1.66
CA PHE A 85 14.41 -7.18 1.30
C PHE A 85 13.75 -5.96 0.62
N TRP A 86 13.94 -4.76 1.17
CA TRP A 86 13.49 -3.49 0.58
C TRP A 86 14.05 -3.29 -0.84
N THR A 87 15.34 -3.56 -1.02
CA THR A 87 16.00 -3.44 -2.33
C THR A 87 15.41 -4.43 -3.33
N MET A 88 15.16 -5.67 -2.92
CA MET A 88 14.53 -6.68 -3.79
C MET A 88 13.10 -6.31 -4.17
N LEU A 89 12.33 -5.74 -3.24
CA LEU A 89 10.99 -5.21 -3.51
C LEU A 89 11.00 -4.09 -4.54
N ALA A 90 11.94 -3.15 -4.41
CA ALA A 90 12.08 -2.04 -5.36
C ALA A 90 12.38 -2.52 -6.79
N HIS A 91 13.11 -3.64 -6.94
CA HIS A 91 13.37 -4.26 -8.25
C HIS A 91 12.17 -5.07 -8.77
N SER A 92 11.31 -5.55 -7.87
CA SER A 92 10.14 -6.36 -8.20
C SER A 92 8.86 -5.53 -8.30
N GLN A 93 8.97 -4.20 -8.45
CA GLN A 93 7.82 -3.32 -8.53
C GLN A 93 6.99 -3.59 -9.80
N GLY A 94 5.66 -3.53 -9.69
CA GLY A 94 4.74 -3.76 -10.81
C GLY A 94 4.68 -5.21 -11.32
N GLY A 95 5.42 -6.14 -10.71
CA GLY A 95 5.42 -7.56 -11.07
C GLY A 95 4.60 -8.44 -10.12
N LEU A 96 4.47 -9.72 -10.47
CA LEU A 96 3.88 -10.71 -9.58
C LEU A 96 4.81 -11.03 -8.41
N TRP A 97 4.23 -11.05 -7.21
CA TRP A 97 4.94 -11.42 -5.99
C TRP A 97 5.27 -12.92 -5.96
N ASN A 98 6.55 -13.27 -5.85
CA ASN A 98 7.02 -14.64 -5.68
C ASN A 98 7.78 -14.79 -4.35
N ALA A 99 7.06 -15.24 -3.31
CA ALA A 99 7.63 -15.43 -1.97
C ALA A 99 8.82 -16.39 -1.97
N SER A 100 8.77 -17.48 -2.74
CA SER A 100 9.82 -18.50 -2.73
C SER A 100 11.16 -17.99 -3.27
N VAL A 101 11.15 -17.10 -4.28
CA VAL A 101 12.37 -16.48 -4.81
C VAL A 101 13.01 -15.60 -3.74
N LEU A 102 12.23 -14.73 -3.12
CA LEU A 102 12.72 -13.78 -2.12
C LEU A 102 13.19 -14.48 -0.83
N ALA A 103 12.47 -15.51 -0.40
CA ALA A 103 12.84 -16.35 0.73
C ALA A 103 14.21 -17.01 0.54
N ARG A 104 14.46 -17.59 -0.65
CA ARG A 104 15.77 -18.19 -0.98
C ARG A 104 16.90 -17.17 -0.95
N SER A 105 16.71 -16.00 -1.56
CA SER A 105 17.74 -14.95 -1.60
C SER A 105 18.07 -14.38 -0.22
N LEU A 106 17.11 -14.40 0.71
CA LEU A 106 17.30 -13.95 2.10
C LEU A 106 17.69 -15.08 3.06
N ALA A 107 17.78 -16.33 2.58
CA ALA A 107 18.00 -17.53 3.39
C ALA A 107 17.00 -17.68 4.56
N VAL A 108 15.72 -17.36 4.29
CA VAL A 108 14.60 -17.50 5.24
C VAL A 108 13.52 -18.40 4.66
N ASP A 109 12.57 -18.84 5.49
CA ASP A 109 11.39 -19.58 5.02
C ASP A 109 10.32 -18.66 4.41
N GLY A 110 9.41 -19.25 3.63
CA GLY A 110 8.33 -18.53 2.94
C GLY A 110 7.34 -17.82 3.87
N LYS A 111 7.11 -18.32 5.09
CA LYS A 111 6.25 -17.62 6.07
C LYS A 111 6.96 -16.39 6.60
N THR A 112 8.27 -16.46 6.82
CA THR A 112 9.09 -15.33 7.27
C THR A 112 9.12 -14.19 6.24
N VAL A 113 9.37 -14.46 4.96
CA VAL A 113 9.33 -13.39 3.95
C VAL A 113 7.93 -12.78 3.80
N THR A 114 6.87 -13.59 3.97
CA THR A 114 5.49 -13.09 3.95
C THR A 114 5.23 -12.17 5.13
N ARG A 115 5.67 -12.53 6.34
CA ARG A 115 5.60 -11.65 7.52
C ARG A 115 6.39 -10.35 7.33
N TYR A 116 7.53 -10.38 6.65
CA TYR A 116 8.27 -9.16 6.33
C TYR A 116 7.49 -8.26 5.38
N LEU A 117 6.83 -8.83 4.37
CA LEU A 117 5.97 -8.07 3.46
C LEU A 117 4.79 -7.46 4.22
N ASP A 118 4.08 -8.27 5.02
CA ASP A 118 2.91 -7.82 5.78
C ASP A 118 3.31 -6.68 6.74
N LEU A 119 4.46 -6.78 7.42
CA LEU A 119 4.99 -5.69 8.24
C LEU A 119 5.17 -4.38 7.44
N LEU A 120 5.76 -4.44 6.24
CA LEU A 120 5.96 -3.24 5.42
C LEU A 120 4.62 -2.69 4.88
N VAL A 121 3.61 -3.54 4.70
CA VAL A 121 2.24 -3.13 4.34
C VAL A 121 1.56 -2.44 5.52
N ASP A 122 1.65 -3.01 6.72
CA ASP A 122 1.07 -2.45 7.94
C ASP A 122 1.71 -1.11 8.31
N LEU A 123 3.00 -0.93 8.01
CA LEU A 123 3.72 0.34 8.15
C LEU A 123 3.45 1.33 7.00
N LEU A 124 2.55 1.00 6.07
CA LEU A 124 2.19 1.82 4.90
C LEU A 124 3.38 2.15 3.99
N LEU A 125 4.46 1.36 4.06
CA LEU A 125 5.65 1.56 3.22
C LEU A 125 5.52 0.86 1.87
N VAL A 126 4.74 -0.23 1.83
CA VAL A 126 4.53 -1.05 0.63
C VAL A 126 3.04 -1.23 0.43
N ARG A 127 2.58 -1.04 -0.80
CA ARG A 127 1.20 -1.37 -1.18
C ARG A 127 1.19 -2.67 -1.96
N ARG A 128 0.51 -3.70 -1.42
CA ARG A 128 0.25 -4.95 -2.14
C ARG A 128 -1.02 -4.78 -2.97
N LEU A 129 -0.89 -4.86 -4.29
CA LEU A 129 -2.05 -4.94 -5.18
C LEU A 129 -2.51 -6.40 -5.24
N PRO A 130 -3.70 -6.74 -4.71
CA PRO A 130 -4.21 -8.09 -4.86
C PRO A 130 -4.47 -8.36 -6.35
N PRO A 131 -4.15 -9.58 -6.85
CA PRO A 131 -4.60 -9.96 -8.18
C PRO A 131 -6.13 -9.86 -8.23
N PHE A 132 -6.66 -9.29 -9.30
CA PHE A 132 -8.10 -9.33 -9.56
C PHE A 132 -8.50 -10.79 -9.78
N HIS A 133 -8.97 -11.46 -8.75
CA HIS A 133 -9.47 -12.81 -8.86
C HIS A 133 -10.98 -12.84 -8.68
N ALA A 134 -11.68 -13.15 -9.77
CA ALA A 134 -13.09 -13.45 -9.77
C ALA A 134 -13.48 -14.59 -8.80
N ARG A 135 -12.54 -15.47 -8.41
CA ARG A 135 -12.80 -16.59 -7.49
C ARG A 135 -13.10 -16.11 -6.05
N GLN A 136 -12.35 -15.16 -5.52
CA GLN A 136 -12.52 -14.64 -4.16
C GLN A 136 -13.84 -13.88 -4.07
N LEU A 137 -14.13 -13.07 -5.09
CA LEU A 137 -15.43 -12.43 -5.23
C LEU A 137 -16.55 -13.47 -5.29
N ARG A 138 -16.42 -14.51 -6.12
CA ARG A 138 -17.41 -15.59 -6.20
C ARG A 138 -17.64 -16.30 -4.88
N VAL A 139 -16.58 -16.66 -4.15
CA VAL A 139 -16.70 -17.28 -2.82
C VAL A 139 -17.44 -16.35 -1.85
N ALA A 140 -17.10 -15.06 -1.84
CA ALA A 140 -17.80 -14.08 -1.00
C ALA A 140 -19.29 -13.94 -1.37
N LEU A 141 -19.62 -13.99 -2.66
CA LEU A 141 -21.01 -13.96 -3.14
C LEU A 141 -21.78 -15.22 -2.77
N ASP A 142 -21.15 -16.39 -2.85
CA ASP A 142 -21.75 -17.67 -2.45
C ASP A 142 -22.04 -17.72 -0.93
N ASP A 143 -21.18 -17.12 -0.12
CA ASP A 143 -21.30 -17.07 1.34
C ASP A 143 -22.35 -16.04 1.80
N ILE A 144 -22.29 -14.81 1.27
CA ILE A 144 -23.13 -13.69 1.71
C ILE A 144 -24.52 -13.73 1.05
N LYS A 145 -24.61 -14.24 -0.18
CA LYS A 145 -25.81 -14.26 -1.04
C LYS A 145 -26.55 -12.92 -1.09
N PRO A 146 -25.86 -11.83 -1.47
CA PRO A 146 -26.46 -10.51 -1.50
C PRO A 146 -27.51 -10.41 -2.63
N GLU A 147 -28.51 -9.55 -2.45
CA GLU A 147 -29.50 -9.27 -3.50
C GLU A 147 -28.87 -8.61 -4.73
N ARG A 148 -27.83 -7.79 -4.53
CA ARG A 148 -27.10 -7.07 -5.57
C ARG A 148 -25.61 -7.01 -5.23
N ALA A 149 -24.76 -7.11 -6.24
CA ALA A 149 -23.30 -7.06 -6.08
C ALA A 149 -22.67 -6.11 -7.10
N PHE A 150 -21.82 -5.21 -6.62
CA PHE A 150 -21.17 -4.18 -7.43
C PHE A 150 -19.65 -4.26 -7.34
N VAL A 151 -18.97 -4.01 -8.45
CA VAL A 151 -17.54 -3.72 -8.50
C VAL A 151 -17.39 -2.27 -8.92
N VAL A 152 -16.87 -1.45 -8.01
CA VAL A 152 -16.63 -0.04 -8.29
C VAL A 152 -15.28 0.11 -8.99
N TYR A 153 -15.26 0.77 -10.15
CA TYR A 153 -14.04 0.99 -10.92
C TYR A 153 -13.94 2.43 -11.41
N GLY A 154 -12.77 2.82 -11.91
CA GLY A 154 -12.48 4.22 -12.28
C GLY A 154 -13.00 4.69 -13.64
N GLY A 155 -13.87 3.92 -14.31
CA GLY A 155 -14.52 4.35 -15.55
C GLY A 155 -15.79 5.15 -15.27
N THR A 156 -16.61 5.34 -16.31
CA THR A 156 -17.90 6.06 -16.24
C THR A 156 -19.04 5.23 -16.82
N GLU A 157 -18.82 3.94 -17.08
CA GLU A 157 -19.78 3.08 -17.76
C GLU A 157 -20.23 1.95 -16.84
N ARG A 158 -21.53 1.67 -16.84
CA ARG A 158 -22.05 0.48 -16.20
C ARG A 158 -22.05 -0.69 -17.16
N TYR A 159 -21.46 -1.81 -16.77
CA TYR A 159 -21.51 -3.03 -17.57
C TYR A 159 -21.57 -4.30 -16.70
N PRO A 160 -22.22 -5.36 -17.20
CA PRO A 160 -22.37 -6.61 -16.45
C PRO A 160 -21.05 -7.37 -16.38
N LEU A 161 -20.77 -7.95 -15.21
CA LEU A 161 -19.68 -8.89 -14.94
C LEU A 161 -20.24 -10.31 -14.73
N PRO A 162 -19.43 -11.37 -14.93
CA PRO A 162 -19.86 -12.74 -14.65
C PRO A 162 -20.31 -12.94 -13.19
N GLY A 163 -21.36 -13.74 -12.99
CA GLY A 163 -21.87 -14.08 -11.65
C GLY A 163 -22.89 -13.09 -11.06
N GLY A 164 -23.60 -12.33 -11.90
CA GLY A 164 -24.63 -11.39 -11.45
C GLY A 164 -24.07 -10.12 -10.81
N VAL A 165 -22.79 -9.85 -11.03
CA VAL A 165 -22.09 -8.65 -10.54
C VAL A 165 -22.17 -7.56 -11.59
N GLU A 166 -22.30 -6.31 -11.18
CA GLU A 166 -22.25 -5.16 -12.10
C GLU A 166 -21.03 -4.30 -11.80
N ALA A 167 -20.31 -3.90 -12.85
CA ALA A 167 -19.31 -2.85 -12.74
C ALA A 167 -20.01 -1.49 -12.79
N ILE A 168 -19.77 -0.63 -11.79
CA ILE A 168 -20.31 0.74 -11.72
C ILE A 168 -19.20 1.73 -11.40
N ASP A 169 -19.41 3.00 -11.69
CA ASP A 169 -18.45 4.03 -11.31
C ASP A 169 -18.65 4.54 -9.86
N LEU A 170 -17.70 5.37 -9.39
CA LEU A 170 -17.72 5.91 -8.03
C LEU A 170 -18.90 6.88 -7.80
N ALA A 171 -19.32 7.63 -8.82
CA ALA A 171 -20.44 8.55 -8.71
C ALA A 171 -21.78 7.79 -8.64
N GLU A 172 -21.93 6.73 -9.42
CA GLU A 172 -23.06 5.81 -9.34
C GLU A 172 -23.11 5.11 -7.98
N MET A 173 -21.97 4.66 -7.43
CA MET A 173 -21.92 4.07 -6.08
C MET A 173 -22.50 5.03 -5.04
N ALA A 174 -22.16 6.32 -5.11
CA ALA A 174 -22.68 7.33 -4.19
C ALA A 174 -24.19 7.56 -4.31
N SER A 175 -24.80 7.18 -5.43
CA SER A 175 -26.26 7.25 -5.64
C SER A 175 -27.02 5.99 -5.20
N VAL A 176 -26.31 4.88 -4.97
CA VAL A 176 -26.88 3.55 -4.62
C VAL A 176 -26.84 3.29 -3.10
N LEU A 177 -26.05 4.07 -2.35
CA LEU A 177 -25.99 4.09 -0.87
C LEU A 177 -27.07 5.02 -0.29
#